data_AF-A0A847HDF3-F1
#
_entry.id   AF-A0A847HDF3-F1
#
_cell.length_a   1.000
_cell.length_b   1.000
_cell.length_c   1.000
_cell.angle_alpha   90.00
_cell.angle_beta   90.00
_cell.angle_gamma   90.00
#
_symmetry.space_group_name_H-M   'P 1'
#
loop_
_entity.id
_entity.type
_entity.pdbx_description
1 polymer ?
#
loop_
_entity_poly.entity_id
_entity_poly.type
_entity_poly.pdbx_seq_one_letter_code
_entity_poly.pdbx_strand_id
1 'polypeptide(L)'
;SERLAGKQVSDFASDNELARTLLIELLSWQFASPVRWIETQELLFGEVDQIIEVGLAASPTLTNLAQRSMAVAGIDLPVFNVERDQDQVMLADVQAAPAVDDAAEGDETPVSAPAGAAAAAPAEPAAPPAPPAPAAPAASSGGSGGSGADAPDLAFTAAEAIMVLFAFQNKIRLDQINDSDTVEELTNGVSSRRNQLLMDMSAEIGVPAIDGASEADVAVLRERVKTAAPGYSPFGTVLGEAVTARLRQLTGASGYKPAHVRERVTGAWSLPASWAGHVEAEILLGSREEDSVRGGTLATVPTSASSKAEVDSLIDAAVQAVAARHGISVSLSGGGTGGGGGVVDSAALTAYADTVTGPDGVLATAARAVLDQLGLAPAVEEHETPDTTVLETVEAELGTGWVDLVTPSFDASRAVLFDDRWASAREDLARVALGHKDLPVARFTGTGGTVAAQARWYAGNGAADPALLGRIAEAAVDKHDGEYAGDIALVTGAAPGSIATALVERLLEGGATV
;
A
#
# COMPACT_ATOMS: atom_id res chain seq x y z
N SER A 1 -37.98 -6.01 14.76
CA SER A 1 -37.42 -7.28 14.26
C SER A 1 -38.53 -8.32 14.13
N GLU A 2 -38.78 -8.84 12.92
CA GLU A 2 -39.72 -9.95 12.69
C GLU A 2 -39.19 -11.28 13.27
N ARG A 3 -37.87 -11.44 13.38
CA ARG A 3 -37.26 -12.68 13.91
C ARG A 3 -37.43 -12.85 15.42
N LEU A 4 -37.60 -11.75 16.14
CA LEU A 4 -37.87 -11.72 17.59
C LEU A 4 -39.35 -11.46 17.91
N ALA A 5 -40.20 -11.23 16.90
CA ALA A 5 -41.60 -10.91 17.13
C ALA A 5 -42.33 -12.11 17.76
N GLY A 6 -42.87 -11.90 18.96
CA GLY A 6 -43.66 -12.92 19.68
C GLY A 6 -42.86 -14.08 20.28
N LYS A 7 -41.52 -14.06 20.21
CA LYS A 7 -40.68 -15.07 20.86
C LYS A 7 -40.47 -14.76 22.34
N GLN A 8 -40.45 -15.81 23.16
CA GLN A 8 -40.07 -15.77 24.57
C GLN A 8 -38.68 -16.40 24.78
N VAL A 9 -38.03 -16.09 25.91
CA VAL A 9 -36.71 -16.64 26.26
C VAL A 9 -36.71 -18.18 26.26
N SER A 10 -37.81 -18.81 26.67
CA SER A 10 -37.99 -20.26 26.66
C SER A 10 -38.04 -20.90 25.27
N ASP A 11 -38.18 -20.11 24.21
CA ASP A 11 -38.30 -20.61 22.84
C ASP A 11 -36.94 -20.87 22.18
N PHE A 12 -35.83 -20.55 22.87
CA PHE A 12 -34.46 -20.75 22.40
C PHE A 12 -33.87 -22.00 23.07
N ALA A 13 -33.12 -22.81 22.32
CA ALA A 13 -32.57 -24.08 22.82
C ALA A 13 -31.39 -23.87 23.79
N SER A 14 -30.74 -22.70 23.76
CA SER A 14 -29.68 -22.33 24.70
C SER A 14 -29.51 -20.82 24.82
N ASP A 15 -28.85 -20.38 25.90
CA ASP A 15 -28.48 -18.97 26.11
C ASP A 15 -27.59 -18.43 24.98
N ASN A 16 -26.72 -19.27 24.42
CA ASN A 16 -25.86 -18.89 23.29
C ASN A 16 -26.66 -18.62 22.01
N GLU A 17 -27.71 -19.40 21.75
CA GLU A 17 -28.58 -19.20 20.60
C GLU A 17 -29.39 -17.91 20.74
N LEU A 18 -29.90 -17.63 21.94
CA LEU A 18 -30.58 -16.38 22.27
C LEU A 18 -29.62 -15.19 22.12
N ALA A 19 -28.43 -15.25 22.72
CA ALA A 19 -27.43 -14.19 22.66
C ALA A 19 -27.01 -13.89 21.21
N ARG A 20 -26.75 -14.94 20.41
CA ARG A 20 -26.42 -14.80 18.98
C ARG A 20 -27.56 -14.11 18.22
N THR A 21 -28.80 -14.58 18.38
CA THR A 21 -29.95 -14.02 17.68
C THR A 21 -30.16 -12.55 18.09
N LEU A 22 -30.08 -12.25 19.38
CA LEU A 22 -30.24 -10.90 19.90
C LEU A 22 -29.15 -9.97 19.37
N LEU A 23 -27.88 -10.39 19.38
CA LEU A 23 -26.75 -9.60 18.89
C LEU A 23 -26.90 -9.28 17.40
N ILE A 24 -27.26 -10.28 16.57
CA ILE A 24 -27.50 -10.09 15.14
C ILE A 24 -28.60 -9.04 14.91
N GLU A 25 -29.71 -9.14 15.64
CA GLU A 25 -30.82 -8.20 15.46
C GLU A 25 -30.46 -6.79 15.97
N LEU A 26 -29.74 -6.67 17.09
CA LEU A 26 -29.26 -5.37 17.58
C LEU A 26 -28.38 -4.68 16.54
N LEU A 27 -27.40 -5.38 15.97
CA LEU A 27 -26.51 -4.84 14.94
C LEU A 27 -27.25 -4.52 13.62
N SER A 28 -28.18 -5.38 13.21
CA SER A 28 -28.96 -5.18 11.98
C SER A 28 -29.83 -3.93 12.05
N TRP A 29 -30.48 -3.69 13.20
CA TRP A 29 -31.36 -2.53 13.38
C TRP A 29 -30.61 -1.26 13.80
N GLN A 30 -29.38 -1.36 14.31
CA GLN A 30 -28.55 -0.21 14.68
C GLN A 30 -28.37 0.76 13.51
N PHE A 31 -28.20 0.27 12.28
CA PHE A 31 -27.98 1.11 11.10
C PHE A 31 -29.17 2.03 10.77
N ALA A 32 -30.40 1.62 11.14
CA ALA A 32 -31.64 2.32 10.82
C ALA A 32 -32.34 2.92 12.04
N SER A 33 -31.71 2.86 13.23
CA SER A 33 -32.27 3.37 14.48
C SER A 33 -31.39 4.48 15.07
N PRO A 34 -31.96 5.48 15.76
CA PRO A 34 -31.18 6.51 16.43
C PRO A 34 -30.22 5.91 17.48
N VAL A 35 -29.00 6.43 17.55
CA VAL A 35 -28.01 6.05 18.57
C VAL A 35 -28.37 6.75 19.88
N ARG A 36 -28.80 5.97 20.87
CA ARG A 36 -29.20 6.44 22.21
C ARG A 36 -27.99 6.62 23.13
N TRP A 37 -27.06 7.50 22.74
CA TRP A 37 -25.78 7.63 23.43
C TRP A 37 -25.87 8.30 24.80
N ILE A 38 -26.87 9.15 25.02
CA ILE A 38 -27.09 9.81 26.31
C ILE A 38 -27.38 8.76 27.39
N GLU A 39 -28.34 7.87 27.12
CA GLU A 39 -28.73 6.81 28.06
C GLU A 39 -27.61 5.77 28.25
N THR A 40 -26.82 5.50 27.21
CA THR A 40 -25.63 4.66 27.33
C THR A 40 -24.61 5.28 28.29
N GLN A 41 -24.35 6.59 28.19
CA GLN A 41 -23.44 7.28 29.10
C GLN A 41 -23.95 7.30 30.54
N GLU A 42 -25.25 7.56 30.74
CA GLU A 42 -25.87 7.51 32.08
C GLU A 42 -25.73 6.14 32.75
N LEU A 43 -25.87 5.05 31.98
CA LEU A 43 -25.62 3.70 32.49
C LEU A 43 -24.14 3.50 32.85
N LEU A 44 -23.21 3.88 31.97
CA LEU A 44 -21.78 3.69 32.19
C LEU A 44 -21.27 4.46 33.42
N PHE A 45 -21.71 5.71 33.62
CA PHE A 45 -21.25 6.53 34.75
C PHE A 45 -21.56 5.93 36.13
N GLY A 46 -22.55 5.04 36.24
CA GLY A 46 -22.89 4.36 37.50
C GLY A 46 -22.28 2.98 37.68
N GLU A 47 -21.70 2.39 36.64
CA GLU A 47 -21.31 0.96 36.61
C GLU A 47 -19.81 0.74 36.44
N VAL A 48 -19.03 1.80 36.16
CA VAL A 48 -17.58 1.69 35.90
C VAL A 48 -16.75 2.67 36.72
N ASP A 49 -15.50 2.30 37.00
CA ASP A 49 -14.52 3.14 37.72
C ASP A 49 -13.71 4.06 36.77
N GLN A 50 -13.68 3.76 35.47
CA GLN A 50 -13.02 4.57 34.45
C GLN A 50 -13.59 4.28 33.05
N ILE A 51 -13.52 5.27 32.15
CA ILE A 51 -13.91 5.13 30.74
C ILE A 51 -12.69 5.35 29.86
N ILE A 52 -12.45 4.44 28.91
CA ILE A 52 -11.34 4.55 27.96
C ILE A 52 -11.91 4.52 26.54
N GLU A 53 -11.75 5.63 25.81
CA GLU A 53 -12.03 5.70 24.39
C GLU A 53 -10.89 5.05 23.60
N VAL A 54 -11.24 4.02 22.82
CA VAL A 54 -10.34 3.45 21.80
C VAL A 54 -10.58 4.21 20.50
N GLY A 55 -9.68 5.14 20.17
CA GLY A 55 -9.76 6.00 18.99
C GLY A 55 -8.59 6.98 18.94
N LEU A 56 -8.49 7.72 17.83
CA LEU A 56 -7.34 8.60 17.55
C LEU A 56 -7.19 9.73 18.57
N ALA A 57 -5.96 10.00 19.02
CA ALA A 57 -5.65 11.12 19.92
C ALA A 57 -6.01 12.48 19.33
N ALA A 58 -5.93 12.61 18.00
CA ALA A 58 -6.27 13.84 17.29
C ALA A 58 -7.78 14.16 17.30
N SER A 59 -8.64 13.20 17.67
CA SER A 59 -10.10 13.38 17.72
C SER A 59 -10.76 12.53 18.81
N PRO A 60 -10.49 12.83 20.11
CA PRO A 60 -11.00 12.05 21.24
C PRO A 60 -12.47 12.43 21.51
N THR A 61 -13.33 12.04 20.58
CA THR A 61 -14.69 12.55 20.42
C THR A 61 -15.59 12.03 21.54
N LEU A 62 -15.50 10.72 21.85
CA LEU A 62 -16.29 10.12 22.91
C LEU A 62 -15.82 10.55 24.30
N THR A 63 -14.51 10.76 24.47
CA THR A 63 -13.91 11.32 25.69
C THR A 63 -14.45 12.72 25.95
N ASN A 64 -14.39 13.60 24.95
CA ASN A 64 -14.90 14.97 25.06
C ASN A 64 -16.41 15.00 25.33
N LEU A 65 -17.16 14.09 24.71
CA LEU A 65 -18.60 13.97 24.93
C LEU A 65 -18.91 13.48 26.36
N ALA A 66 -18.19 12.47 26.85
CA ALA A 66 -18.33 11.96 28.22
C ALA A 66 -18.01 13.04 29.26
N GLN A 67 -16.89 13.76 29.10
CA GLN A 67 -16.51 14.87 29.99
C GLN A 67 -17.59 15.96 30.05
N ARG A 68 -18.19 16.32 28.91
CA ARG A 68 -19.30 17.30 28.87
C ARG A 68 -20.57 16.77 29.55
N SER A 69 -20.97 15.53 29.27
CA SER A 69 -22.14 14.90 29.88
C SER A 69 -21.99 14.79 31.39
N MET A 70 -20.80 14.39 31.86
CA MET A 70 -20.44 14.34 33.28
C MET A 70 -20.51 15.72 33.96
N ALA A 71 -19.99 16.76 33.31
CA ALA A 71 -20.05 18.12 33.84
C ALA A 71 -21.49 18.62 34.03
N VAL A 72 -22.42 18.22 33.13
CA VAL A 72 -23.85 18.51 33.26
C VAL A 72 -24.50 17.68 34.36
N ALA A 73 -24.12 16.40 34.48
CA ALA A 73 -24.65 15.49 35.49
C ALA A 73 -24.07 15.71 36.91
N GLY A 74 -22.98 16.47 37.03
CA GLY A 74 -22.27 16.66 38.30
C GLY A 74 -21.51 15.42 38.76
N ILE A 75 -21.07 14.58 37.82
CA ILE A 75 -20.35 13.33 38.08
C ILE A 75 -18.87 13.53 37.75
N ASP A 76 -17.98 12.96 38.56
CA ASP A 76 -16.53 12.96 38.32
C ASP A 76 -16.04 11.52 38.20
N LEU A 77 -15.49 11.17 37.04
CA LEU A 77 -15.03 9.83 36.67
C LEU A 77 -13.81 9.97 35.76
N PRO A 78 -12.74 9.19 35.95
CA PRO A 78 -11.61 9.19 35.01
C PRO A 78 -12.05 8.81 33.59
N VAL A 79 -11.73 9.67 32.61
CA VAL A 79 -12.00 9.42 31.19
C VAL A 79 -10.73 9.65 30.38
N PHE A 80 -10.28 8.60 29.68
CA PHE A 80 -9.04 8.57 28.92
C PHE A 80 -9.31 8.28 27.44
N ASN A 81 -8.38 8.68 26.58
CA ASN A 81 -8.25 8.22 25.21
C ASN A 81 -6.99 7.37 25.08
N VAL A 82 -7.08 6.22 24.41
CA VAL A 82 -6.01 5.21 24.38
C VAL A 82 -4.68 5.71 23.81
N GLU A 83 -4.70 6.58 22.81
CA GLU A 83 -3.48 7.14 22.21
C GLU A 83 -2.99 8.38 22.96
N ARG A 84 -3.91 9.26 23.38
CA ARG A 84 -3.55 10.50 24.09
C ARG A 84 -2.98 10.22 25.48
N ASP A 85 -3.59 9.29 26.21
CA ASP A 85 -3.30 8.99 27.61
C ASP A 85 -2.63 7.60 27.75
N GLN A 86 -1.85 7.21 26.72
CA GLN A 86 -1.26 5.88 26.58
C GLN A 86 -0.50 5.43 27.84
N ASP A 87 0.30 6.30 28.44
CA ASP A 87 1.09 5.96 29.64
C ASP A 87 0.20 5.58 30.82
N GLN A 88 -0.94 6.25 31.01
CA GLN A 88 -1.90 5.97 32.09
C GLN A 88 -2.72 4.70 31.80
N VAL A 89 -3.16 4.53 30.55
CA VAL A 89 -3.90 3.33 30.12
C VAL A 89 -3.03 2.08 30.22
N MET A 90 -1.73 2.20 29.94
CA MET A 90 -0.77 1.10 30.01
C MET A 90 -0.15 0.92 31.41
N LEU A 91 -0.60 1.70 32.41
CA LEU A 91 -0.07 1.68 33.79
C LEU A 91 1.46 1.88 33.84
N ALA A 92 1.99 2.69 32.91
CA ALA A 92 3.40 3.06 32.80
C ALA A 92 3.70 4.40 33.48
N ASP A 93 2.69 5.05 34.07
CA ASP A 93 2.79 6.30 34.83
C ASP A 93 3.38 6.06 36.24
N VAL A 94 4.66 5.70 36.30
CA VAL A 94 5.37 5.60 37.58
C VAL A 94 5.59 7.00 38.15
N GLN A 95 4.69 7.46 39.03
CA GLN A 95 5.00 8.57 39.91
C GLN A 95 5.97 8.11 41.00
N ALA A 96 7.13 8.79 41.09
CA ALA A 96 8.06 8.58 42.20
C ALA A 96 7.36 8.88 43.52
N ALA A 97 7.43 7.93 44.47
CA ALA A 97 6.93 8.15 45.82
C ALA A 97 7.60 9.40 46.42
N PRO A 98 6.85 10.28 47.12
CA PRO A 98 7.45 11.44 47.76
C PRO A 98 8.54 10.96 48.73
N ALA A 99 9.76 11.44 48.52
CA ALA A 99 10.88 11.15 49.40
C ALA A 99 10.53 11.68 50.80
N VAL A 100 10.43 10.77 51.75
CA VAL A 100 10.46 11.11 53.17
C VAL A 100 11.88 11.56 53.49
N ASP A 101 12.06 12.88 53.62
CA ASP A 101 13.28 13.47 54.15
C ASP A 101 13.38 13.15 55.66
N ASP A 102 14.07 12.07 55.99
CA ASP A 102 14.61 11.84 57.33
C ASP A 102 15.90 12.67 57.50
N ALA A 103 15.77 13.90 57.99
CA ALA A 103 16.88 14.66 58.56
C ALA A 103 16.44 15.49 59.77
N ALA A 104 16.72 14.92 60.94
CA ALA A 104 17.06 15.50 62.24
C ALA A 104 16.67 16.96 62.59
N GLU A 105 15.95 17.02 63.71
CA GLU A 105 15.72 18.09 64.70
C GLU A 105 16.59 19.36 64.69
N GLY A 106 15.92 20.52 64.85
CA GLY A 106 16.44 21.67 65.60
C GLY A 106 15.93 23.06 65.17
N ASP A 107 14.80 23.51 65.76
CA ASP A 107 14.50 24.86 66.32
C ASP A 107 14.93 26.15 65.55
N GLU A 108 14.15 27.25 65.37
CA GLU A 108 12.96 27.82 65.99
C GLU A 108 12.16 28.68 64.96
N THR A 109 10.86 28.78 65.23
CA THR A 109 9.69 29.53 64.72
C THR A 109 9.79 31.07 64.45
N PRO A 110 8.70 31.83 64.10
CA PRO A 110 7.53 31.59 63.23
C PRO A 110 7.11 32.81 62.33
N VAL A 111 5.98 32.63 61.63
CA VAL A 111 4.91 33.60 61.22
C VAL A 111 4.89 34.05 59.76
N SER A 112 3.88 33.60 59.01
CA SER A 112 2.75 34.44 58.53
C SER A 112 1.90 33.70 57.48
N ALA A 113 0.69 33.29 57.87
CA ALA A 113 -0.46 33.18 56.97
C ALA A 113 -1.22 34.54 57.01
N PRO A 114 -2.22 34.87 56.14
CA PRO A 114 -3.00 33.96 55.30
C PRO A 114 -3.47 34.51 53.93
N ALA A 115 -4.30 33.69 53.25
CA ALA A 115 -5.38 34.02 52.30
C ALA A 115 -4.98 34.56 50.91
N GLY A 116 -5.56 34.13 49.78
CA GLY A 116 -6.85 33.50 49.56
C GLY A 116 -7.76 34.44 48.76
N ALA A 117 -8.28 33.96 47.62
CA ALA A 117 -9.34 34.50 46.76
C ALA A 117 -8.98 35.71 45.86
N ALA A 118 -9.50 35.89 44.64
CA ALA A 118 -10.27 35.07 43.70
C ALA A 118 -10.37 35.88 42.38
N ALA A 119 -10.62 35.17 41.28
CA ALA A 119 -11.44 35.54 40.12
C ALA A 119 -11.25 36.93 39.43
N ALA A 120 -10.93 36.91 38.13
CA ALA A 120 -11.90 37.05 37.03
C ALA A 120 -11.22 37.55 35.75
N ALA A 121 -11.56 36.91 34.62
CA ALA A 121 -11.11 37.22 33.25
C ALA A 121 -11.60 38.61 32.78
N PRO A 122 -11.05 39.17 31.67
CA PRO A 122 -11.56 38.83 30.34
C PRO A 122 -10.53 38.84 29.19
N ALA A 123 -11.03 38.46 28.00
CA ALA A 123 -10.36 38.20 26.73
C ALA A 123 -9.55 39.34 26.08
N GLU A 124 -8.49 38.91 25.36
CA GLU A 124 -7.81 39.40 24.14
C GLU A 124 -7.64 40.90 23.83
N PRO A 125 -6.44 41.31 23.38
CA PRO A 125 -6.13 41.14 21.94
C PRO A 125 -4.69 40.71 21.61
N ALA A 126 -4.55 40.20 20.38
CA ALA A 126 -3.33 39.84 19.66
C ALA A 126 -2.12 40.76 19.92
N ALA A 127 -0.95 40.15 20.12
CA ALA A 127 0.35 40.79 20.29
C ALA A 127 1.25 40.55 19.05
N PRO A 128 2.17 41.50 18.74
CA PRO A 128 2.73 41.73 17.40
C PRO A 128 3.87 40.76 17.00
N PRO A 129 4.24 40.72 15.70
CA PRO A 129 5.25 39.81 15.17
C PRO A 129 6.64 40.08 15.75
N ALA A 130 7.37 39.01 16.06
CA ALA A 130 8.76 39.06 16.48
C ALA A 130 9.67 39.60 15.34
N PRO A 131 10.72 40.38 15.67
CA PRO A 131 11.59 41.02 14.68
C PRO A 131 12.44 40.01 13.89
N PRO A 132 12.82 40.33 12.64
CA PRO A 132 13.61 39.44 11.79
C PRO A 132 15.04 39.29 12.33
N ALA A 133 15.49 38.04 12.45
CA ALA A 133 16.89 37.74 12.68
C ALA A 133 17.74 38.20 11.48
N PRO A 134 18.98 38.68 11.69
CA PRO A 134 19.79 39.26 10.62
C PRO A 134 20.13 38.22 9.56
N ALA A 135 19.99 38.61 8.29
CA ALA A 135 20.50 37.87 7.15
C ALA A 135 22.00 37.59 7.34
N ALA A 136 22.33 36.31 7.51
CA ALA A 136 23.71 35.84 7.33
C ALA A 136 24.09 36.00 5.84
N PRO A 137 25.33 36.36 5.53
CA PRO A 137 25.72 36.76 4.17
C PRO A 137 25.50 35.61 3.20
N ALA A 138 25.03 35.95 1.99
CA ALA A 138 25.08 35.07 0.84
C ALA A 138 26.50 34.44 0.76
N ALA A 139 26.58 33.13 0.97
CA ALA A 139 27.75 32.38 0.60
C ALA A 139 27.80 32.35 -0.92
N SER A 140 28.46 33.34 -1.51
CA SER A 140 29.08 33.20 -2.82
C SER A 140 30.18 32.14 -2.69
N SER A 141 29.83 30.89 -2.93
CA SER A 141 30.75 29.88 -3.48
C SER A 141 30.38 29.75 -4.96
N GLY A 142 31.13 30.28 -5.93
CA GLY A 142 32.57 30.13 -5.99
C GLY A 142 32.97 28.67 -6.19
N GLY A 143 32.08 27.81 -6.70
CA GLY A 143 32.43 26.52 -7.26
C GLY A 143 32.39 26.65 -8.78
N SER A 144 33.50 26.36 -9.46
CA SER A 144 33.48 26.13 -10.90
C SER A 144 32.37 25.13 -11.21
N GLY A 145 31.42 25.48 -12.09
CA GLY A 145 30.43 24.53 -12.58
C GLY A 145 31.17 23.29 -13.09
N GLY A 146 31.05 22.19 -12.35
CA GLY A 146 31.67 20.94 -12.74
C GLY A 146 31.05 20.51 -14.06
N SER A 147 31.88 20.14 -15.02
CA SER A 147 31.38 19.45 -16.20
C SER A 147 30.62 18.21 -15.72
N GLY A 148 29.54 17.79 -16.39
CA GLY A 148 28.81 16.60 -15.92
C GLY A 148 29.67 15.33 -15.88
N ALA A 149 30.82 15.32 -16.57
CA ALA A 149 31.82 14.25 -16.47
C ALA A 149 32.50 14.16 -15.09
N ASP A 150 32.51 15.24 -14.30
CA ASP A 150 33.06 15.29 -12.94
C ASP A 150 31.99 15.02 -11.86
N ALA A 151 30.73 14.79 -12.25
CA ALA A 151 29.65 14.53 -11.30
C ALA A 151 29.84 13.17 -10.62
N PRO A 152 29.54 13.06 -9.31
CA PRO A 152 29.63 11.79 -8.59
C PRO A 152 28.57 10.79 -9.08
N ASP A 153 28.85 9.51 -8.87
CA ASP A 153 27.84 8.47 -9.08
C ASP A 153 26.68 8.60 -8.09
N LEU A 154 25.46 8.43 -8.59
CA LEU A 154 24.24 8.41 -7.79
C LEU A 154 23.61 7.02 -7.81
N ALA A 155 23.90 6.21 -6.80
CA ALA A 155 23.29 4.88 -6.69
C ALA A 155 21.76 4.99 -6.51
N PHE A 156 21.00 4.38 -7.39
CA PHE A 156 19.55 4.26 -7.26
C PHE A 156 19.22 2.96 -6.52
N THR A 157 18.99 3.07 -5.21
CA THR A 157 18.77 1.90 -4.33
C THR A 157 17.28 1.53 -4.23
N ALA A 158 16.98 0.36 -3.67
CA ALA A 158 15.59 -0.03 -3.37
C ALA A 158 14.87 0.98 -2.45
N ALA A 159 15.60 1.66 -1.55
CA ALA A 159 15.04 2.71 -0.71
C ALA A 159 14.60 3.92 -1.54
N GLU A 160 15.36 4.30 -2.58
CA GLU A 160 14.96 5.37 -3.51
C GLU A 160 13.72 4.97 -4.32
N ALA A 161 13.66 3.72 -4.78
CA ALA A 161 12.49 3.19 -5.48
C ALA A 161 11.21 3.32 -4.64
N ILE A 162 11.26 2.96 -3.35
CA ILE A 162 10.08 3.04 -2.48
C ILE A 162 9.69 4.48 -2.20
N MET A 163 10.64 5.41 -2.06
CA MET A 163 10.31 6.84 -1.95
C MET A 163 9.58 7.36 -3.20
N VAL A 164 10.04 6.96 -4.39
CA VAL A 164 9.36 7.27 -5.66
C VAL A 164 7.96 6.66 -5.69
N LEU A 165 7.82 5.41 -5.25
CA LEU A 165 6.53 4.72 -5.18
C LEU A 165 5.56 5.42 -4.22
N PHE A 166 6.02 5.85 -3.04
CA PHE A 166 5.22 6.61 -2.08
C PHE A 166 4.76 7.94 -2.66
N ALA A 167 5.65 8.69 -3.30
CA ALA A 167 5.31 9.95 -3.94
C ALA A 167 4.31 9.75 -5.09
N PHE A 168 4.49 8.70 -5.89
CA PHE A 168 3.63 8.38 -7.03
C PHE A 168 2.22 7.98 -6.59
N GLN A 169 2.09 6.96 -5.74
CA GLN A 169 0.79 6.40 -5.35
C GLN A 169 -0.04 7.34 -4.48
N ASN A 170 0.61 8.12 -3.60
CA ASN A 170 -0.10 9.02 -2.69
C ASN A 170 -0.31 10.42 -3.27
N LYS A 171 0.07 10.64 -4.53
CA LYS A 171 -0.04 11.94 -5.22
C LYS A 171 0.56 13.08 -4.38
N ILE A 172 1.79 12.89 -3.92
CA ILE A 172 2.59 13.87 -3.17
C ILE A 172 3.97 14.05 -3.82
N ARG A 173 4.69 15.11 -3.46
CA ARG A 173 6.09 15.28 -3.86
C ARG A 173 7.04 14.58 -2.88
N LEU A 174 8.24 14.28 -3.34
CA LEU A 174 9.29 13.66 -2.51
C LEU A 174 9.68 14.55 -1.31
N ASP A 175 9.67 15.87 -1.47
CA ASP A 175 9.93 16.84 -0.37
C ASP A 175 8.83 16.88 0.69
N GLN A 176 7.66 16.27 0.43
CA GLN A 176 6.53 16.25 1.35
C GLN A 176 6.42 14.95 2.14
N ILE A 177 7.34 14.00 1.94
CA ILE A 177 7.43 12.76 2.72
C ILE A 177 8.38 13.01 3.90
N ASN A 178 7.87 12.87 5.11
CA ASN A 178 8.64 12.99 6.34
C ASN A 178 9.20 11.63 6.74
N ASP A 179 10.37 11.62 7.38
CA ASP A 179 10.99 10.40 7.91
C ASP A 179 10.12 9.69 8.97
N SER A 180 9.30 10.45 9.69
CA SER A 180 8.34 9.95 10.67
C SER A 180 7.01 9.48 10.07
N ASP A 181 6.76 9.72 8.78
CA ASP A 181 5.52 9.27 8.15
C ASP A 181 5.46 7.73 8.21
N THR A 182 4.27 7.17 8.39
CA THR A 182 4.00 5.73 8.24
C THR A 182 3.26 5.44 6.94
N VAL A 183 3.25 4.17 6.51
CA VAL A 183 2.44 3.74 5.34
C VAL A 183 0.96 4.08 5.55
N GLU A 184 0.49 4.03 6.80
CA GLU A 184 -0.88 4.39 7.16
C GLU A 184 -1.17 5.89 6.98
N GLU A 185 -0.27 6.76 7.46
CA GLU A 185 -0.41 8.22 7.29
C GLU A 185 -0.31 8.65 5.83
N LEU A 186 0.62 8.05 5.06
CA LEU A 186 0.75 8.32 3.63
C LEU A 186 -0.53 7.95 2.87
N THR A 187 -1.22 6.89 3.29
CA THR A 187 -2.46 6.40 2.66
C THR A 187 -3.74 6.96 3.30
N ASN A 188 -3.62 7.96 4.19
CA ASN A 188 -4.73 8.58 4.93
C ASN A 188 -5.62 7.56 5.69
N GLY A 189 -5.03 6.51 6.24
CA GLY A 189 -5.75 5.48 7.00
C GLY A 189 -6.62 4.53 6.16
N VAL A 190 -6.57 4.63 4.82
CA VAL A 190 -7.37 3.77 3.95
C VAL A 190 -6.69 2.41 3.82
N SER A 191 -7.18 1.41 4.58
CA SER A 191 -6.56 0.07 4.64
C SER A 191 -6.42 -0.63 3.29
N SER A 192 -7.30 -0.39 2.31
CA SER A 192 -7.16 -0.97 0.98
C SER A 192 -5.96 -0.38 0.22
N ARG A 193 -5.78 0.94 0.28
CA ARG A 193 -4.60 1.63 -0.29
C ARG A 193 -3.32 1.24 0.43
N ARG A 194 -3.36 1.12 1.76
CA ARG A 194 -2.23 0.62 2.57
C ARG A 194 -1.77 -0.75 2.11
N ASN A 195 -2.69 -1.71 1.99
CA ASN A 195 -2.35 -3.07 1.58
C ASN A 195 -1.88 -3.12 0.12
N GLN A 196 -2.48 -2.33 -0.77
CA GLN A 196 -2.03 -2.21 -2.16
C GLN A 196 -0.60 -1.67 -2.22
N LEU A 197 -0.30 -0.61 -1.48
CA LEU A 197 1.03 -0.01 -1.45
C LEU A 197 2.09 -1.00 -0.93
N LEU A 198 1.77 -1.80 0.09
CA LEU A 198 2.67 -2.87 0.58
C LEU A 198 2.90 -3.98 -0.45
N MET A 199 1.86 -4.36 -1.22
CA MET A 199 1.98 -5.33 -2.31
C MET A 199 2.85 -4.77 -3.44
N ASP A 200 2.62 -3.52 -3.82
CA ASP A 200 3.36 -2.85 -4.89
C ASP A 200 4.82 -2.62 -4.51
N MET A 201 5.12 -2.30 -3.25
CA MET A 201 6.50 -2.25 -2.75
C MET A 201 7.19 -3.61 -2.93
N SER A 202 6.51 -4.70 -2.54
CA SER A 202 7.03 -6.06 -2.61
C SER A 202 7.29 -6.48 -4.07
N ALA A 203 6.35 -6.17 -4.97
CA ALA A 203 6.48 -6.39 -6.41
C ALA A 203 7.62 -5.56 -7.02
N GLU A 204 7.72 -4.28 -6.66
CA GLU A 204 8.74 -3.36 -7.17
C GLU A 204 10.15 -3.80 -6.81
N ILE A 205 10.40 -4.12 -5.53
CA ILE A 205 11.76 -4.49 -5.11
C ILE A 205 12.07 -5.98 -5.33
N GLY A 206 11.07 -6.78 -5.73
CA GLY A 206 11.22 -8.20 -6.04
C GLY A 206 11.39 -9.09 -4.80
N VAL A 207 10.77 -8.74 -3.67
CA VAL A 207 10.76 -9.56 -2.45
C VAL A 207 9.33 -9.97 -2.09
N PRO A 208 9.10 -11.15 -1.49
CA PRO A 208 7.73 -11.62 -1.20
C PRO A 208 6.94 -10.72 -0.24
N ALA A 209 7.62 -10.18 0.78
CA ALA A 209 7.08 -9.23 1.75
C ALA A 209 8.23 -8.56 2.50
N ILE A 210 7.97 -7.39 3.09
CA ILE A 210 8.90 -6.67 3.97
C ILE A 210 8.37 -6.76 5.39
N ASP A 211 9.13 -7.38 6.29
CA ASP A 211 8.70 -7.62 7.66
C ASP A 211 8.47 -6.31 8.44
N GLY A 212 7.30 -6.23 9.09
CA GLY A 212 6.84 -5.06 9.84
C GLY A 212 6.77 -3.76 9.04
N ALA A 213 6.62 -3.81 7.71
CA ALA A 213 6.55 -2.61 6.88
C ALA A 213 5.31 -1.74 7.14
N SER A 214 4.20 -2.31 7.61
CA SER A 214 2.99 -1.55 7.97
C SER A 214 3.18 -0.68 9.20
N GLU A 215 4.03 -1.11 10.15
CA GLU A 215 4.21 -0.47 11.46
C GLU A 215 5.45 0.43 11.54
N ALA A 216 6.31 0.41 10.50
CA ALA A 216 7.54 1.18 10.48
C ALA A 216 7.30 2.59 9.92
N ASP A 217 7.98 3.56 10.50
CA ASP A 217 8.15 4.87 9.88
C ASP A 217 9.01 4.76 8.60
N VAL A 218 8.93 5.76 7.74
CA VAL A 218 9.64 5.82 6.46
C VAL A 218 11.15 5.67 6.64
N ALA A 219 11.74 6.27 7.69
CA ALA A 219 13.18 6.16 7.95
C ALA A 219 13.62 4.71 8.22
N VAL A 220 12.95 4.03 9.13
CA VAL A 220 13.20 2.63 9.46
C VAL A 220 12.92 1.73 8.25
N LEU A 221 11.84 2.02 7.53
CA LEU A 221 11.44 1.26 6.36
C LEU A 221 12.48 1.32 5.24
N ARG A 222 13.06 2.50 4.97
CA ARG A 222 14.14 2.66 3.98
C ARG A 222 15.35 1.78 4.29
N GLU A 223 15.75 1.70 5.56
CA GLU A 223 16.88 0.86 5.97
C GLU A 223 16.55 -0.65 5.89
N ARG A 224 15.33 -1.04 6.26
CA ARG A 224 14.85 -2.43 6.10
C ARG A 224 14.85 -2.86 4.63
N VAL A 225 14.34 -2.00 3.75
CA VAL A 225 14.23 -2.26 2.31
C VAL A 225 15.61 -2.35 1.68
N LYS A 226 16.51 -1.44 2.02
CA LYS A 226 17.91 -1.46 1.55
C LYS A 226 18.60 -2.76 1.94
N THR A 227 18.29 -3.30 3.12
CA THR A 227 18.81 -4.59 3.60
C THR A 227 18.14 -5.78 2.91
N ALA A 228 16.83 -5.72 2.65
CA ALA A 228 16.05 -6.79 2.05
C ALA A 228 16.35 -6.99 0.55
N ALA A 229 16.65 -5.91 -0.18
CA ALA A 229 16.88 -5.93 -1.62
C ALA A 229 18.23 -5.29 -2.03
N PRO A 230 19.39 -5.86 -1.62
CA PRO A 230 20.70 -5.28 -1.90
C PRO A 230 21.10 -5.36 -3.39
N GLY A 231 20.46 -6.24 -4.17
CA GLY A 231 20.70 -6.43 -5.60
C GLY A 231 19.67 -5.75 -6.51
N TYR A 232 18.86 -4.84 -5.97
CA TYR A 232 17.83 -4.14 -6.74
C TYR A 232 18.44 -3.37 -7.92
N SER A 233 17.80 -3.48 -9.08
CA SER A 233 18.13 -2.72 -10.28
C SER A 233 16.88 -1.96 -10.72
N PRO A 234 16.93 -0.63 -10.86
CA PRO A 234 15.77 0.14 -11.27
C PRO A 234 15.41 -0.12 -12.75
N PHE A 235 14.13 -0.16 -13.11
CA PHE A 235 12.95 -0.20 -12.24
C PHE A 235 12.40 -1.62 -12.13
N GLY A 236 11.70 -1.91 -11.03
CA GLY A 236 10.87 -3.09 -10.89
C GLY A 236 9.62 -3.05 -11.77
N THR A 237 8.71 -3.99 -11.56
CA THR A 237 7.51 -4.11 -12.42
C THR A 237 6.58 -2.91 -12.30
N VAL A 238 6.46 -2.31 -11.11
CA VAL A 238 5.45 -1.27 -10.83
C VAL A 238 5.91 0.07 -11.38
N LEU A 239 7.08 0.55 -10.93
CA LEU A 239 7.64 1.81 -11.42
C LEU A 239 8.10 1.68 -12.87
N GLY A 240 8.57 0.52 -13.29
CA GLY A 240 8.99 0.29 -14.68
C GLY A 240 7.84 0.51 -15.66
N GLU A 241 6.64 0.04 -15.33
CA GLU A 241 5.44 0.30 -16.12
C GLU A 241 5.08 1.78 -16.11
N ALA A 242 4.98 2.39 -14.92
CA ALA A 242 4.59 3.80 -14.77
C ALA A 242 5.55 4.77 -15.46
N VAL A 243 6.87 4.61 -15.25
CA VAL A 243 7.92 5.41 -15.90
C VAL A 243 7.84 5.24 -17.41
N THR A 244 7.74 3.99 -17.91
CA THR A 244 7.72 3.76 -19.35
C THR A 244 6.46 4.34 -20.00
N ALA A 245 5.30 4.20 -19.37
CA ALA A 245 4.05 4.80 -19.83
C ALA A 245 4.17 6.32 -19.93
N ARG A 246 4.67 6.96 -18.86
CA ARG A 246 4.82 8.43 -18.81
C ARG A 246 5.83 8.95 -19.84
N LEU A 247 6.97 8.27 -19.99
CA LEU A 247 7.97 8.65 -20.99
C LEU A 247 7.42 8.53 -22.41
N ARG A 248 6.67 7.45 -22.73
CA ARG A 248 6.03 7.31 -24.05
C ARG A 248 5.03 8.44 -24.31
N GLN A 249 4.23 8.81 -23.31
CA GLN A 249 3.27 9.89 -23.42
C GLN A 249 3.98 11.23 -23.73
N LEU A 250 5.07 11.53 -23.03
CA LEU A 250 5.79 12.81 -23.18
C LEU A 250 6.68 12.86 -24.44
N THR A 251 7.26 11.74 -24.88
CA THR A 251 8.13 11.73 -26.06
C THR A 251 7.39 11.40 -27.36
N GLY A 252 6.18 10.83 -27.30
CA GLY A 252 5.44 10.32 -28.46
C GLY A 252 5.27 11.33 -29.58
N ALA A 253 4.87 12.58 -29.26
CA ALA A 253 4.65 13.63 -30.24
C ALA A 253 5.96 14.11 -30.93
N SER A 254 7.10 13.98 -30.26
CA SER A 254 8.42 14.41 -30.78
C SER A 254 9.09 13.39 -31.71
N GLY A 255 8.62 12.14 -31.70
CA GLY A 255 9.28 10.99 -32.35
C GLY A 255 10.49 10.42 -31.61
N TYR A 256 10.87 10.96 -30.44
CA TYR A 256 11.88 10.34 -29.58
C TYR A 256 11.33 9.09 -28.89
N LYS A 257 12.22 8.10 -28.72
CA LYS A 257 11.95 6.91 -27.92
C LYS A 257 12.27 7.20 -26.44
N PRO A 258 11.64 6.51 -25.47
CA PRO A 258 11.96 6.65 -24.05
C PRO A 258 13.47 6.51 -23.73
N ALA A 259 14.20 5.69 -24.50
CA ALA A 259 15.65 5.53 -24.36
C ALA A 259 16.47 6.83 -24.54
N HIS A 260 15.92 7.83 -25.25
CA HIS A 260 16.56 9.13 -25.49
C HIS A 260 16.89 9.86 -24.18
N VAL A 261 16.11 9.65 -23.11
CA VAL A 261 16.39 10.25 -21.79
C VAL A 261 17.79 9.86 -21.31
N ARG A 262 18.09 8.57 -21.34
CA ARG A 262 19.41 8.04 -20.94
C ARG A 262 20.51 8.51 -21.89
N GLU A 263 20.25 8.54 -23.20
CA GLU A 263 21.20 9.05 -24.20
C GLU A 263 21.56 10.52 -23.95
N ARG A 264 20.58 11.37 -23.62
CA ARG A 264 20.81 12.77 -23.31
C ARG A 264 21.57 12.96 -21.98
N VAL A 265 21.23 12.20 -20.95
CA VAL A 265 21.93 12.22 -19.65
C VAL A 265 23.40 11.81 -19.80
N THR A 266 23.70 10.71 -20.48
CA THR A 266 25.09 10.24 -20.62
C THR A 266 25.86 10.94 -21.74
N GLY A 267 25.17 11.49 -22.74
CA GLY A 267 25.76 12.17 -23.89
C GLY A 267 25.91 13.67 -23.64
N ALA A 268 24.81 14.41 -23.80
CA ALA A 268 24.77 15.88 -23.76
C ALA A 268 25.11 16.48 -22.38
N TRP A 269 24.81 15.77 -21.30
CA TRP A 269 25.25 16.15 -19.97
C TRP A 269 26.55 15.48 -19.56
N SER A 270 26.96 14.41 -20.25
CA SER A 270 28.14 13.62 -19.91
C SER A 270 28.12 13.08 -18.47
N LEU A 271 26.93 12.88 -17.89
CA LEU A 271 26.75 12.36 -16.53
C LEU A 271 26.96 10.85 -16.47
N PRO A 272 27.36 10.29 -15.32
CA PRO A 272 27.41 8.85 -15.13
C PRO A 272 26.03 8.19 -15.37
N ALA A 273 26.03 6.97 -15.90
CA ALA A 273 24.80 6.22 -16.21
C ALA A 273 23.90 5.99 -14.97
N SER A 274 24.49 6.06 -13.76
CA SER A 274 23.80 5.97 -12.47
C SER A 274 22.72 7.07 -12.28
N TRP A 275 22.84 8.20 -12.98
CA TRP A 275 21.84 9.28 -12.95
C TRP A 275 20.55 8.98 -13.71
N ALA A 276 20.58 8.07 -14.69
CA ALA A 276 19.45 7.89 -15.60
C ALA A 276 18.15 7.51 -14.86
N GLY A 277 18.22 6.61 -13.88
CA GLY A 277 17.04 6.22 -13.10
C GLY A 277 16.47 7.37 -12.27
N HIS A 278 17.33 8.22 -11.69
CA HIS A 278 16.88 9.41 -10.94
C HIS A 278 16.17 10.41 -11.85
N VAL A 279 16.69 10.63 -13.05
CA VAL A 279 16.09 11.53 -14.04
C VAL A 279 14.77 10.97 -14.58
N GLU A 280 14.72 9.67 -14.90
CA GLU A 280 13.50 8.98 -15.35
C GLU A 280 12.40 9.04 -14.25
N ALA A 281 12.76 8.84 -12.98
CA ALA A 281 11.84 8.99 -11.85
C ALA A 281 11.40 10.46 -11.62
N GLU A 282 12.30 11.42 -11.80
CA GLU A 282 11.96 12.84 -11.70
C GLU A 282 11.00 13.26 -12.81
N ILE A 283 11.16 12.76 -14.04
CA ILE A 283 10.20 13.01 -15.12
C ILE A 283 8.84 12.41 -14.78
N LEU A 284 8.79 11.19 -14.23
CA LEU A 284 7.53 10.58 -13.78
C LEU A 284 6.82 11.44 -12.74
N LEU A 285 7.53 11.84 -11.68
CA LEU A 285 6.94 12.55 -10.55
C LEU A 285 6.71 14.03 -10.82
N GLY A 286 7.59 14.67 -11.56
CA GLY A 286 7.61 16.12 -11.75
C GLY A 286 6.79 16.63 -12.92
N SER A 287 6.33 15.75 -13.81
CA SER A 287 5.51 16.14 -14.96
C SER A 287 4.00 16.04 -14.70
N ARG A 288 3.57 15.63 -13.50
CA ARG A 288 2.16 15.49 -13.10
C ARG A 288 1.48 16.87 -13.04
N GLU A 289 0.29 16.98 -13.63
CA GLU A 289 -0.43 18.27 -13.75
C GLU A 289 -1.30 18.58 -12.53
N GLU A 290 -1.66 17.55 -11.77
CA GLU A 290 -2.49 17.66 -10.58
C GLU A 290 -1.80 18.34 -9.39
N ASP A 291 -2.61 18.74 -8.40
CA ASP A 291 -2.12 19.25 -7.11
C ASP A 291 -1.80 18.11 -6.15
N SER A 292 -0.80 18.35 -5.30
CA SER A 292 -0.42 17.41 -4.24
C SER A 292 -1.52 17.31 -3.19
N VAL A 293 -1.75 16.09 -2.68
CA VAL A 293 -2.65 15.85 -1.54
C VAL A 293 -2.22 16.62 -0.30
N ARG A 294 -0.91 16.89 -0.15
CA ARG A 294 -0.34 17.71 0.94
C ARG A 294 -0.17 19.19 0.55
N GLY A 295 -0.76 19.61 -0.57
CA GLY A 295 -0.81 21.00 -1.03
C GLY A 295 0.32 21.41 -1.99
N GLY A 296 0.01 22.40 -2.83
CA GLY A 296 0.89 22.88 -3.90
C GLY A 296 0.90 21.96 -5.13
N THR A 297 1.47 22.44 -6.23
CA THR A 297 1.51 21.68 -7.49
C THR A 297 2.47 20.48 -7.41
N LEU A 298 2.14 19.39 -8.08
CA LEU A 298 3.07 18.27 -8.31
C LEU A 298 4.03 18.53 -9.47
N ALA A 299 3.72 19.50 -10.34
CA ALA A 299 4.55 19.85 -11.48
C ALA A 299 5.84 20.57 -11.02
N THR A 300 6.98 19.88 -11.15
CA THR A 300 8.33 20.44 -10.93
C THR A 300 9.12 20.58 -12.22
N VAL A 301 8.67 19.94 -13.30
CA VAL A 301 9.23 20.02 -14.65
C VAL A 301 8.10 20.25 -15.67
N PRO A 302 8.39 20.60 -16.94
CA PRO A 302 7.34 20.73 -17.95
C PRO A 302 6.43 19.50 -18.06
N THR A 303 5.13 19.69 -18.18
CA THR A 303 4.14 18.59 -18.15
C THR A 303 3.79 18.05 -19.53
N SER A 304 4.22 18.73 -20.59
CA SER A 304 4.00 18.36 -21.98
C SER A 304 5.23 18.69 -22.83
N ALA A 305 5.49 17.89 -23.87
CA ALA A 305 6.48 18.17 -24.88
C ALA A 305 5.99 17.70 -26.26
N SER A 306 6.01 18.61 -27.24
CA SER A 306 5.51 18.39 -28.60
C SER A 306 6.64 18.34 -29.65
N SER A 307 7.82 18.85 -29.31
CA SER A 307 8.99 18.88 -30.19
C SER A 307 10.21 18.23 -29.54
N LYS A 308 11.20 17.84 -30.36
CA LYS A 308 12.48 17.30 -29.88
C LYS A 308 13.18 18.26 -28.89
N ALA A 309 13.14 19.57 -29.16
CA ALA A 309 13.73 20.58 -28.30
C ALA A 309 12.99 20.74 -26.94
N GLU A 310 11.68 20.55 -26.92
CA GLU A 310 10.89 20.57 -25.69
C GLU A 310 11.14 19.32 -24.84
N VAL A 311 11.25 18.14 -25.46
CA VAL A 311 11.65 16.91 -24.75
C VAL A 311 13.05 17.06 -24.15
N ASP A 312 13.97 17.62 -24.92
CA ASP A 312 15.31 17.93 -24.46
C ASP A 312 15.30 18.89 -23.26
N SER A 313 14.49 19.95 -23.31
CA SER A 313 14.34 20.93 -22.23
C SER A 313 13.69 20.32 -20.98
N LEU A 314 12.74 19.40 -21.16
CA LEU A 314 12.13 18.62 -20.09
C LEU A 314 13.16 17.76 -19.37
N ILE A 315 13.97 17.01 -20.12
CA ILE A 315 15.05 16.19 -19.55
C ILE A 315 16.07 17.08 -18.83
N ASP A 316 16.42 18.23 -19.40
CA ASP A 316 17.36 19.19 -18.80
C ASP A 316 16.83 19.74 -17.47
N ALA A 317 15.54 20.08 -17.40
CA ALA A 317 14.89 20.51 -16.17
C ALA A 317 14.90 19.39 -15.10
N ALA A 318 14.64 18.14 -15.50
CA ALA A 318 14.70 16.99 -14.61
C ALA A 318 16.13 16.73 -14.07
N VAL A 319 17.15 16.83 -14.92
CA VAL A 319 18.57 16.73 -14.50
C VAL A 319 18.90 17.79 -13.46
N GLN A 320 18.49 19.04 -13.69
CA GLN A 320 18.72 20.13 -12.75
C GLN A 320 17.97 19.92 -11.42
N ALA A 321 16.74 19.41 -11.46
CA ALA A 321 15.98 19.10 -10.25
C ALA A 321 16.63 17.99 -9.42
N VAL A 322 17.11 16.91 -10.06
CA VAL A 322 17.87 15.84 -9.40
C VAL A 322 19.16 16.38 -8.80
N ALA A 323 19.92 17.16 -9.57
CA ALA A 323 21.17 17.75 -9.10
C ALA A 323 20.95 18.64 -7.86
N ALA A 324 19.95 19.53 -7.91
CA ALA A 324 19.59 20.38 -6.78
C ALA A 324 19.21 19.57 -5.53
N ARG A 325 18.44 18.48 -5.69
CA ARG A 325 18.04 17.59 -4.57
C ARG A 325 19.25 16.93 -3.90
N HIS A 326 20.26 16.57 -4.67
CA HIS A 326 21.48 15.96 -4.15
C HIS A 326 22.56 16.99 -3.75
N GLY A 327 22.28 18.29 -3.86
CA GLY A 327 23.25 19.36 -3.56
C GLY A 327 24.44 19.39 -4.54
N ILE A 328 24.25 18.88 -5.75
CA ILE A 328 25.27 18.81 -6.80
C ILE A 328 24.97 19.91 -7.83
N SER A 329 26.00 20.59 -8.32
CA SER A 329 25.87 21.53 -9.43
C SER A 329 26.40 20.88 -10.70
N VAL A 330 25.55 20.77 -11.72
CA VAL A 330 25.91 20.22 -13.04
C VAL A 330 25.53 21.22 -14.12
N SER A 331 26.30 21.23 -15.20
CA SER A 331 26.02 22.02 -16.40
C SER A 331 26.16 21.15 -17.64
N LEU A 332 25.35 21.41 -18.67
CA LEU A 332 25.54 20.80 -19.99
C LEU A 332 27.01 20.95 -20.41
N SER A 333 27.55 19.94 -21.08
CA SER A 333 28.90 20.04 -21.67
C SER A 333 28.87 21.10 -22.77
N GLY A 334 29.16 22.34 -22.40
CA GLY A 334 29.34 23.43 -23.34
C GLY A 334 30.50 23.07 -24.27
N GLY A 335 30.32 23.27 -25.58
CA GLY A 335 31.37 23.15 -26.59
C GLY A 335 32.49 24.17 -26.38
N GLY A 336 33.24 24.00 -25.29
CA GLY A 336 34.39 24.79 -24.91
C GLY A 336 35.56 24.40 -25.81
N THR A 337 35.73 25.17 -26.88
CA THR A 337 36.98 25.23 -27.63
C THR A 337 38.09 25.74 -26.71
N GLY A 338 38.76 24.81 -26.03
CA GLY A 338 39.79 25.09 -25.05
C GLY A 338 41.00 24.16 -25.20
N GLY A 339 41.74 24.32 -26.31
CA GLY A 339 43.18 24.10 -26.35
C GLY A 339 43.72 22.67 -26.50
N GLY A 340 44.07 22.32 -27.74
CA GLY A 340 45.34 21.64 -28.04
C GLY A 340 45.31 20.12 -28.28
N GLY A 341 45.11 19.72 -29.53
CA GLY A 341 45.48 18.39 -30.02
C GLY A 341 44.47 17.85 -31.03
N GLY A 342 44.83 17.88 -32.31
CA GLY A 342 43.98 17.39 -33.40
C GLY A 342 43.69 15.89 -33.26
N VAL A 343 42.51 15.58 -32.75
CA VAL A 343 41.82 14.31 -32.96
C VAL A 343 40.44 14.71 -33.45
N VAL A 344 40.11 14.39 -34.70
CA VAL A 344 38.76 14.61 -35.22
C VAL A 344 37.83 13.76 -34.36
N ASP A 345 36.96 14.41 -33.60
CA ASP A 345 35.96 13.74 -32.78
C ASP A 345 35.03 12.94 -33.69
N SER A 346 35.18 11.61 -33.66
CA SER A 346 34.38 10.69 -34.45
C SER A 346 32.88 10.87 -34.19
N ALA A 347 32.47 11.33 -33.01
CA ALA A 347 31.07 11.62 -32.70
C ALA A 347 30.57 12.86 -33.46
N ALA A 348 31.39 13.91 -33.55
CA ALA A 348 31.06 15.10 -34.34
C ALA A 348 31.00 14.78 -35.85
N LEU A 349 31.87 13.87 -36.33
CA LEU A 349 31.85 13.43 -37.72
C LEU A 349 30.62 12.57 -38.04
N THR A 350 30.20 11.70 -37.12
CA THR A 350 28.95 10.92 -37.25
C THR A 350 27.72 11.82 -37.20
N ALA A 351 27.68 12.79 -36.28
CA ALA A 351 26.58 13.76 -36.22
C ALA A 351 26.48 14.58 -37.52
N TYR A 352 27.60 15.00 -38.09
CA TYR A 352 27.62 15.67 -39.40
C TYR A 352 27.19 14.72 -40.52
N ALA A 353 27.63 13.46 -40.52
CA ALA A 353 27.18 12.46 -41.49
C ALA A 353 25.65 12.26 -41.41
N ASP A 354 25.06 12.20 -40.22
CA ASP A 354 23.61 12.08 -40.02
C ASP A 354 22.84 13.28 -40.56
N THR A 355 23.39 14.51 -40.48
CA THR A 355 22.74 15.68 -41.12
C THR A 355 22.67 15.57 -42.64
N VAL A 356 23.57 14.81 -43.27
CA VAL A 356 23.63 14.67 -44.73
C VAL A 356 22.91 13.40 -45.21
N THR A 357 23.27 12.25 -44.65
CA THR A 357 22.81 10.91 -45.08
C THR A 357 21.79 10.26 -44.16
N GLY A 358 21.52 10.87 -43.01
CA GLY A 358 20.55 10.34 -42.05
C GLY A 358 19.12 10.34 -42.60
N PRO A 359 18.19 9.66 -41.91
CA PRO A 359 16.78 9.57 -42.31
C PRO A 359 16.10 10.94 -42.40
N ASP A 360 16.53 11.92 -41.61
CA ASP A 360 16.08 13.32 -41.66
C ASP A 360 17.11 14.25 -42.33
N GLY A 361 18.15 13.67 -42.95
CA GLY A 361 19.23 14.42 -43.57
C GLY A 361 18.82 15.10 -44.87
N VAL A 362 19.69 15.97 -45.38
CA VAL A 362 19.45 16.78 -46.59
C VAL A 362 19.11 15.89 -47.79
N LEU A 363 19.77 14.74 -47.95
CA LEU A 363 19.54 13.82 -49.07
C LEU A 363 18.17 13.15 -48.99
N ALA A 364 17.78 12.68 -47.80
CA ALA A 364 16.48 12.06 -47.59
C ALA A 364 15.34 13.08 -47.79
N THR A 365 15.53 14.32 -47.33
CA THR A 365 14.57 15.42 -47.51
C THR A 365 14.41 15.77 -48.99
N ALA A 366 15.52 15.89 -49.73
CA ALA A 366 15.48 16.15 -51.17
C ALA A 366 14.81 14.99 -51.94
N ALA A 367 15.09 13.74 -51.57
CA ALA A 367 14.45 12.58 -52.18
C ALA A 367 12.93 12.56 -51.95
N ARG A 368 12.47 12.84 -50.72
CA ARG A 368 11.03 12.95 -50.41
C ARG A 368 10.36 14.08 -51.19
N ALA A 369 10.99 15.25 -51.28
CA ALA A 369 10.47 16.37 -52.06
C ALA A 369 10.32 16.03 -53.55
N VAL A 370 11.28 15.28 -54.12
CA VAL A 370 11.20 14.80 -55.51
C VAL A 370 10.07 13.76 -55.67
N LEU A 371 9.94 12.81 -54.73
CA LEU A 371 8.86 11.82 -54.77
C LEU A 371 7.47 12.47 -54.67
N ASP A 372 7.33 13.51 -53.85
CA ASP A 372 6.10 14.29 -53.70
C ASP A 372 5.74 15.05 -54.99
N GLN A 373 6.71 15.74 -55.61
CA GLN A 373 6.52 16.41 -56.90
C GLN A 373 6.16 15.43 -58.04
N LEU A 374 6.63 14.19 -57.96
CA LEU A 374 6.33 13.13 -58.93
C LEU A 374 4.99 12.42 -58.64
N GLY A 375 4.30 12.75 -57.54
CA GLY A 375 3.07 12.05 -57.13
C GLY A 375 3.30 10.58 -56.75
N LEU A 376 4.53 10.22 -56.41
CA LEU A 376 4.95 8.87 -56.00
C LEU A 376 5.20 8.78 -54.49
N ALA A 377 4.85 9.82 -53.73
CA ALA A 377 4.85 9.76 -52.29
C ALA A 377 3.87 8.65 -51.83
N PRO A 378 4.29 7.76 -50.92
CA PRO A 378 3.38 6.77 -50.36
C PRO A 378 2.23 7.51 -49.65
N ALA A 379 0.99 7.20 -50.03
CA ALA A 379 -0.17 7.71 -49.34
C ALA A 379 -0.10 7.24 -47.88
N VAL A 380 0.00 8.20 -46.96
CA VAL A 380 -0.13 7.91 -45.53
C VAL A 380 -1.61 7.60 -45.32
N GLU A 381 -1.94 6.33 -45.09
CA GLU A 381 -3.29 6.01 -44.62
C GLU A 381 -3.44 6.64 -43.24
N GLU A 382 -4.23 7.72 -43.17
CA GLU A 382 -4.64 8.32 -41.91
C GLU A 382 -5.53 7.32 -41.18
N HIS A 383 -4.93 6.52 -40.31
CA HIS A 383 -5.66 5.79 -39.31
C HIS A 383 -6.18 6.82 -38.30
N GLU A 384 -7.50 6.98 -38.24
CA GLU A 384 -8.17 7.79 -37.22
C GLU A 384 -7.67 7.30 -35.85
N THR A 385 -7.01 8.18 -35.10
CA THR A 385 -6.51 7.81 -33.77
C THR A 385 -7.73 7.52 -32.91
N PRO A 386 -7.85 6.31 -32.33
CA PRO A 386 -8.98 5.99 -31.47
C PRO A 386 -9.02 7.01 -30.32
N ASP A 387 -10.22 7.47 -29.99
CA ASP A 387 -10.44 8.38 -28.87
C ASP A 387 -10.13 7.64 -27.55
N THR A 388 -8.95 7.92 -26.98
CA THR A 388 -8.46 7.36 -25.73
C THR A 388 -8.74 8.26 -24.53
N THR A 389 -9.43 9.39 -24.71
CA THR A 389 -9.64 10.41 -23.66
C THR A 389 -10.25 9.79 -22.40
N VAL A 390 -11.19 8.86 -22.56
CA VAL A 390 -11.84 8.16 -21.43
C VAL A 390 -10.86 7.24 -20.71
N LEU A 391 -10.04 6.47 -21.44
CA LEU A 391 -9.01 5.62 -20.81
C LEU A 391 -7.99 6.49 -20.07
N GLU A 392 -7.49 7.54 -20.70
CA GLU A 392 -6.51 8.44 -20.10
C GLU A 392 -7.05 9.13 -18.84
N THR A 393 -8.32 9.54 -18.85
CA THR A 393 -8.98 10.12 -17.66
C THR A 393 -9.11 9.09 -16.54
N VAL A 394 -9.50 7.84 -16.87
CA VAL A 394 -9.63 6.76 -15.89
C VAL A 394 -8.26 6.37 -15.31
N GLU A 395 -7.22 6.27 -16.13
CA GLU A 395 -5.85 5.97 -15.70
C GLU A 395 -5.26 7.12 -14.86
N ALA A 396 -5.55 8.38 -15.19
CA ALA A 396 -5.13 9.54 -14.39
C ALA A 396 -5.79 9.55 -13.01
N GLU A 397 -7.07 9.17 -12.93
CA GLU A 397 -7.81 9.18 -11.66
C GLU A 397 -7.52 7.94 -10.81
N LEU A 398 -7.56 6.75 -11.42
CA LEU A 398 -7.58 5.45 -10.73
C LEU A 398 -6.26 4.66 -10.84
N GLY A 399 -5.31 5.11 -11.67
CA GLY A 399 -4.02 4.48 -11.89
C GLY A 399 -3.95 3.60 -13.14
N THR A 400 -2.74 3.47 -13.69
CA THR A 400 -2.42 2.57 -14.80
C THR A 400 -2.61 1.12 -14.35
N GLY A 401 -3.57 0.41 -14.94
CA GLY A 401 -3.91 -0.99 -14.58
C GLY A 401 -5.21 -1.18 -13.79
N TRP A 402 -5.92 -0.10 -13.44
CA TRP A 402 -7.21 -0.22 -12.74
C TRP A 402 -8.23 -1.05 -13.53
N VAL A 403 -8.27 -0.89 -14.87
CA VAL A 403 -9.16 -1.64 -15.76
C VAL A 403 -8.92 -3.14 -15.63
N ASP A 404 -7.66 -3.57 -15.62
CA ASP A 404 -7.30 -4.98 -15.45
C ASP A 404 -7.73 -5.51 -14.08
N LEU A 405 -7.58 -4.69 -13.03
CA LEU A 405 -7.96 -5.05 -11.66
C LEU A 405 -9.48 -5.26 -11.52
N VAL A 406 -10.30 -4.45 -12.18
CA VAL A 406 -11.77 -4.53 -12.11
C VAL A 406 -12.39 -5.41 -13.20
N THR A 407 -11.57 -5.92 -14.12
CA THR A 407 -12.05 -6.79 -15.19
C THR A 407 -12.58 -8.10 -14.59
N PRO A 408 -13.86 -8.46 -14.84
CA PRO A 408 -14.45 -9.68 -14.29
C PRO A 408 -13.67 -10.92 -14.74
N SER A 409 -13.18 -11.69 -13.77
CA SER A 409 -12.41 -12.92 -14.03
C SER A 409 -13.25 -14.21 -13.96
N PHE A 410 -14.50 -14.14 -13.49
CA PHE A 410 -15.36 -15.30 -13.34
C PHE A 410 -15.86 -15.82 -14.70
N ASP A 411 -15.65 -17.11 -14.95
CA ASP A 411 -16.14 -17.82 -16.13
C ASP A 411 -16.75 -19.16 -15.68
N ALA A 412 -18.06 -19.33 -15.90
CA ALA A 412 -18.78 -20.54 -15.52
C ALA A 412 -18.24 -21.81 -16.23
N SER A 413 -17.60 -21.66 -17.39
CA SER A 413 -16.99 -22.78 -18.11
C SER A 413 -15.68 -23.26 -17.48
N ARG A 414 -15.06 -22.43 -16.63
CA ARG A 414 -13.83 -22.75 -15.89
C ARG A 414 -14.10 -23.25 -14.47
N ALA A 415 -15.37 -23.34 -14.07
CA ALA A 415 -15.76 -23.88 -12.78
C ALA A 415 -15.47 -25.39 -12.71
N VAL A 416 -14.74 -25.83 -11.68
CA VAL A 416 -14.42 -27.24 -11.43
C VAL A 416 -15.23 -27.70 -10.21
N LEU A 417 -16.06 -28.72 -10.41
CA LEU A 417 -16.82 -29.36 -9.35
C LEU A 417 -16.11 -30.64 -8.89
N PHE A 418 -15.84 -30.75 -7.60
CA PHE A 418 -15.34 -31.97 -6.97
C PHE A 418 -16.47 -32.65 -6.19
N ASP A 419 -17.11 -33.67 -6.77
CA ASP A 419 -18.26 -34.38 -6.18
C ASP A 419 -18.06 -35.91 -6.10
N ASP A 420 -16.90 -36.41 -6.49
CA ASP A 420 -16.59 -37.83 -6.66
C ASP A 420 -16.02 -38.49 -5.40
N ARG A 421 -16.43 -38.04 -4.20
CA ARG A 421 -15.96 -38.58 -2.91
C ARG A 421 -16.13 -40.10 -2.79
N TRP A 422 -17.17 -40.65 -3.42
CA TRP A 422 -17.41 -42.09 -3.48
C TRP A 422 -16.26 -42.86 -4.18
N ALA A 423 -15.58 -42.27 -5.16
CA ALA A 423 -14.48 -42.90 -5.88
C ALA A 423 -13.18 -42.84 -5.07
N SER A 424 -12.82 -41.67 -4.56
CA SER A 424 -11.64 -41.51 -3.70
C SER A 424 -11.74 -42.32 -2.40
N ALA A 425 -12.94 -42.47 -1.82
CA ALA A 425 -13.15 -43.32 -0.65
C ALA A 425 -12.82 -44.80 -0.90
N ARG A 426 -13.06 -45.30 -2.11
CA ARG A 426 -12.73 -46.69 -2.49
C ARG A 426 -11.24 -46.90 -2.66
N GLU A 427 -10.53 -45.90 -3.16
CA GLU A 427 -9.08 -45.92 -3.23
C GLU A 427 -8.46 -45.85 -1.83
N ASP A 428 -8.92 -44.91 -1.00
CA ASP A 428 -8.51 -44.78 0.40
C ASP A 428 -8.69 -46.11 1.15
N LEU A 429 -9.85 -46.74 1.00
CA LEU A 429 -10.17 -48.02 1.61
C LEU A 429 -9.22 -49.13 1.14
N ALA A 430 -8.90 -49.20 -0.15
CA ALA A 430 -7.97 -50.19 -0.67
C ALA A 430 -6.56 -49.99 -0.10
N ARG A 431 -6.11 -48.74 0.01
CA ARG A 431 -4.81 -48.41 0.62
C ARG A 431 -4.76 -48.75 2.11
N VAL A 432 -5.84 -48.49 2.85
CA VAL A 432 -5.98 -48.90 4.26
C VAL A 432 -5.98 -50.42 4.40
N ALA A 433 -6.75 -51.13 3.57
CA ALA A 433 -6.83 -52.59 3.62
C ALA A 433 -5.47 -53.28 3.38
N LEU A 434 -4.65 -52.69 2.50
CA LEU A 434 -3.30 -53.17 2.17
C LEU A 434 -2.22 -52.67 3.15
N GLY A 435 -2.57 -51.86 4.16
CA GLY A 435 -1.62 -51.29 5.12
C GLY A 435 -0.71 -50.20 4.54
N HIS A 436 -1.07 -49.63 3.38
CA HIS A 436 -0.31 -48.56 2.74
C HIS A 436 -0.64 -47.17 3.32
N LYS A 437 -1.74 -47.05 4.06
CA LYS A 437 -2.23 -45.78 4.60
C LYS A 437 -2.97 -46.04 5.90
N ASP A 438 -2.75 -45.20 6.90
CA ASP A 438 -3.53 -45.20 8.15
C ASP A 438 -4.52 -44.03 8.10
N LEU A 439 -5.81 -44.33 8.27
CA LEU A 439 -6.89 -43.36 8.21
C LEU A 439 -7.93 -43.66 9.30
N PRO A 440 -8.49 -42.62 9.94
CA PRO A 440 -9.52 -42.80 10.95
C PRO A 440 -10.83 -43.30 10.33
N VAL A 441 -11.56 -44.14 11.07
CA VAL A 441 -12.86 -44.70 10.65
C VAL A 441 -13.86 -43.60 10.26
N ALA A 442 -13.85 -42.48 10.96
CA ALA A 442 -14.75 -41.33 10.72
C ALA A 442 -14.65 -40.77 9.29
N ARG A 443 -13.51 -40.92 8.60
CA ARG A 443 -13.38 -40.49 7.20
C ARG A 443 -14.22 -41.28 6.21
N PHE A 444 -14.70 -42.45 6.61
CA PHE A 444 -15.53 -43.31 5.80
C PHE A 444 -17.01 -43.15 6.11
N THR A 445 -17.40 -42.34 7.10
CA THR A 445 -18.80 -42.15 7.47
C THR A 445 -19.61 -41.62 6.29
N GLY A 446 -20.78 -42.24 6.01
CA GLY A 446 -21.66 -41.79 4.92
C GLY A 446 -21.13 -42.01 3.50
N THR A 447 -20.04 -42.76 3.31
CA THR A 447 -19.48 -43.04 1.97
C THR A 447 -20.28 -44.05 1.14
N GLY A 448 -21.31 -44.66 1.72
CA GLY A 448 -22.33 -45.44 1.04
C GLY A 448 -22.11 -46.95 1.02
N GLY A 449 -23.14 -47.68 0.58
CA GLY A 449 -23.18 -49.14 0.62
C GLY A 449 -22.09 -49.84 -0.20
N THR A 450 -21.59 -49.20 -1.27
CA THR A 450 -20.51 -49.75 -2.09
C THR A 450 -19.18 -49.82 -1.32
N VAL A 451 -18.83 -48.76 -0.59
CA VAL A 451 -17.62 -48.74 0.25
C VAL A 451 -17.78 -49.74 1.41
N ALA A 452 -18.97 -49.84 2.00
CA ALA A 452 -19.26 -50.83 3.03
C ALA A 452 -19.08 -52.28 2.52
N ALA A 453 -19.58 -52.59 1.32
CA ALA A 453 -19.41 -53.91 0.70
C ALA A 453 -17.93 -54.22 0.42
N GLN A 454 -17.18 -53.24 -0.09
CA GLN A 454 -15.75 -53.38 -0.35
C GLN A 454 -14.96 -53.60 0.96
N ALA A 455 -15.33 -52.91 2.03
CA ALA A 455 -14.68 -53.05 3.34
C ALA A 455 -14.92 -54.44 3.93
N ARG A 456 -16.15 -54.95 3.87
CA ARG A 456 -16.49 -56.34 4.26
C ARG A 456 -15.75 -57.37 3.42
N TRP A 457 -15.60 -57.12 2.12
CA TRP A 457 -14.84 -58.00 1.24
C TRP A 457 -13.38 -58.07 1.68
N TYR A 458 -12.72 -56.93 1.90
CA TYR A 458 -11.33 -56.92 2.38
C TYR A 458 -11.16 -57.58 3.75
N ALA A 459 -12.11 -57.36 4.69
CA ALA A 459 -12.10 -58.03 5.98
C ALA A 459 -12.11 -59.57 5.85
N GLY A 460 -12.81 -60.12 4.85
CA GLY A 460 -12.84 -61.55 4.56
C GLY A 460 -11.73 -62.07 3.64
N ASN A 461 -10.91 -61.19 3.04
CA ASN A 461 -9.96 -61.53 1.97
C ASN A 461 -8.56 -60.98 2.23
N GLY A 462 -8.05 -61.16 3.45
CA GLY A 462 -6.63 -60.95 3.76
C GLY A 462 -6.21 -59.49 4.02
N ALA A 463 -7.13 -58.64 4.48
CA ALA A 463 -6.77 -57.32 4.99
C ALA A 463 -5.81 -57.41 6.19
N ALA A 464 -4.95 -56.40 6.35
CA ALA A 464 -4.02 -56.31 7.47
C ALA A 464 -4.73 -56.23 8.83
N ASP A 465 -5.86 -55.51 8.91
CA ASP A 465 -6.71 -55.40 10.12
C ASP A 465 -8.20 -55.60 9.77
N PRO A 466 -8.69 -56.84 9.74
CA PRO A 466 -10.10 -57.14 9.45
C PRO A 466 -11.10 -56.47 10.39
N ALA A 467 -10.72 -56.19 11.65
CA ALA A 467 -11.61 -55.56 12.62
C ALA A 467 -11.80 -54.07 12.33
N LEU A 468 -10.75 -53.38 11.91
CA LEU A 468 -10.83 -52.01 11.40
C LEU A 468 -11.75 -51.94 10.17
N LEU A 469 -11.61 -52.86 9.22
CA LEU A 469 -12.46 -52.91 8.02
C LEU A 469 -13.94 -53.16 8.36
N GLY A 470 -14.23 -53.95 9.40
CA GLY A 470 -15.58 -54.12 9.94
C GLY A 470 -16.19 -52.81 10.43
N ARG A 471 -15.45 -52.05 11.25
CA ARG A 471 -15.89 -50.73 11.73
C ARG A 471 -16.07 -49.70 10.61
N ILE A 472 -15.18 -49.73 9.60
CA ILE A 472 -15.33 -48.90 8.40
C ILE A 472 -16.61 -49.26 7.63
N ALA A 473 -16.96 -50.54 7.54
CA ALA A 473 -18.17 -50.98 6.85
C ALA A 473 -19.46 -50.54 7.55
N GLU A 474 -19.45 -50.44 8.88
CA GLU A 474 -20.56 -49.90 9.68
C GLU A 474 -20.67 -48.39 9.46
N ALA A 475 -19.57 -47.65 9.65
CA ALA A 475 -19.55 -46.20 9.46
C ALA A 475 -19.98 -45.79 8.03
N ALA A 476 -19.59 -46.56 7.00
CA ALA A 476 -19.89 -46.22 5.62
C ALA A 476 -21.40 -46.17 5.29
N VAL A 477 -22.24 -46.91 6.02
CA VAL A 477 -23.70 -46.86 5.84
C VAL A 477 -24.40 -45.91 6.81
N ASP A 478 -23.68 -45.36 7.78
CA ASP A 478 -24.22 -44.38 8.71
C ASP A 478 -24.48 -43.04 8.01
N LYS A 479 -25.47 -42.31 8.50
CA LYS A 479 -25.77 -40.96 8.03
C LYS A 479 -24.74 -39.99 8.61
N HIS A 480 -24.12 -39.19 7.75
CA HIS A 480 -23.26 -38.10 8.16
C HIS A 480 -24.03 -36.78 8.11
N ASP A 481 -24.47 -36.30 9.28
CA ASP A 481 -25.05 -34.97 9.44
C ASP A 481 -23.96 -34.06 10.04
N GLY A 482 -23.16 -33.45 9.17
CA GLY A 482 -22.15 -32.47 9.56
C GLY A 482 -22.79 -31.15 10.04
N GLU A 483 -22.03 -30.37 10.82
CA GLU A 483 -22.48 -29.08 11.38
C GLU A 483 -23.03 -28.11 10.32
N TYR A 484 -22.47 -28.16 9.11
CA TYR A 484 -22.78 -27.30 7.97
C TYR A 484 -23.44 -28.06 6.82
N ALA A 485 -24.05 -29.22 7.11
CA ALA A 485 -24.69 -30.04 6.09
C ALA A 485 -25.83 -29.27 5.40
N GLY A 486 -25.72 -29.10 4.08
CA GLY A 486 -26.68 -28.36 3.26
C GLY A 486 -26.37 -26.87 3.10
N ASP A 487 -25.32 -26.36 3.76
CA ASP A 487 -24.85 -25.00 3.58
C ASP A 487 -23.92 -24.90 2.37
N ILE A 488 -23.94 -23.73 1.71
CA ILE A 488 -23.01 -23.36 0.63
C ILE A 488 -22.16 -22.21 1.14
N ALA A 489 -20.86 -22.46 1.31
CA ALA A 489 -19.86 -21.46 1.58
C ALA A 489 -19.27 -20.95 0.25
N LEU A 490 -19.00 -19.64 0.17
CA LEU A 490 -18.25 -19.04 -0.92
C LEU A 490 -16.96 -18.48 -0.34
N VAL A 491 -15.82 -19.01 -0.77
CA VAL A 491 -14.50 -18.57 -0.29
C VAL A 491 -13.78 -17.79 -1.38
N THR A 492 -13.59 -16.48 -1.16
CA THR A 492 -12.84 -15.59 -2.06
C THR A 492 -11.44 -15.33 -1.52
N GLY A 493 -10.44 -15.13 -2.39
CA GLY A 493 -9.07 -14.77 -1.98
C GLY A 493 -8.20 -15.94 -1.50
N ALA A 494 -8.49 -17.16 -1.94
CA ALA A 494 -7.67 -18.32 -1.64
C ALA A 494 -6.33 -18.28 -2.41
N ALA A 495 -5.22 -18.21 -1.69
CA ALA A 495 -3.87 -18.28 -2.24
C ALA A 495 -3.01 -19.31 -1.46
N PRO A 496 -1.94 -19.86 -2.05
CA PRO A 496 -1.01 -20.73 -1.33
C PRO A 496 -0.48 -20.06 -0.05
N GLY A 497 -0.65 -20.72 1.11
CA GLY A 497 -0.25 -20.18 2.42
C GLY A 497 -1.29 -19.28 3.11
N SER A 498 -2.43 -18.99 2.47
CA SER A 498 -3.52 -18.23 3.10
C SER A 498 -4.31 -19.08 4.10
N ILE A 499 -5.00 -18.40 5.03
CA ILE A 499 -5.94 -19.04 5.98
C ILE A 499 -7.14 -19.71 5.28
N ALA A 500 -7.39 -19.38 4.02
CA ALA A 500 -8.51 -19.92 3.24
C ALA A 500 -8.42 -21.44 3.14
N THR A 501 -7.21 -22.01 3.05
CA THR A 501 -7.03 -23.47 3.02
C THR A 501 -7.58 -24.14 4.27
N ALA A 502 -7.15 -23.67 5.46
CA ALA A 502 -7.60 -24.22 6.73
C ALA A 502 -9.12 -24.01 6.95
N LEU A 503 -9.66 -22.89 6.46
CA LEU A 503 -11.09 -22.60 6.51
C LEU A 503 -11.88 -23.59 5.62
N VAL A 504 -11.45 -23.77 4.36
CA VAL A 504 -12.08 -24.68 3.41
C VAL A 504 -12.03 -26.12 3.93
N GLU A 505 -10.89 -26.55 4.48
CA GLU A 505 -10.77 -27.88 5.11
C GLU A 505 -11.81 -28.07 6.21
N ARG A 506 -11.94 -27.11 7.14
CA ARG A 506 -12.90 -27.20 8.24
C ARG A 506 -14.36 -27.16 7.77
N LEU A 507 -14.67 -26.34 6.77
CA LEU A 507 -16.02 -26.24 6.20
C LEU A 507 -16.43 -27.55 5.51
N LEU A 508 -15.51 -28.14 4.73
CA LEU A 508 -15.70 -29.45 4.10
C LEU A 508 -15.83 -30.57 5.14
N GLU A 509 -15.02 -30.55 6.20
CA GLU A 509 -15.14 -31.51 7.32
C GLU A 509 -16.49 -31.41 8.04
N GLY A 510 -17.05 -30.19 8.14
CA GLY A 510 -18.39 -29.95 8.67
C GLY A 510 -19.52 -30.25 7.69
N GLY A 511 -19.23 -30.67 6.45
CA GLY A 511 -20.23 -31.10 5.47
C GLY A 511 -20.82 -29.99 4.59
N ALA A 512 -20.19 -28.80 4.53
CA ALA A 512 -20.59 -27.74 3.63
C ALA A 512 -20.21 -28.05 2.17
N THR A 513 -20.95 -27.45 1.22
CA THR A 513 -20.45 -27.21 -0.14
C THR A 513 -19.61 -25.93 -0.09
N VAL A 514 -18.36 -25.94 -0.56
CA VAL A 514 -17.44 -24.78 -0.45
C VAL A 514 -17.01 -24.28 -1.81
#